data_AF-A0A2G5VKM6-F1
#
_entry.id   AF-A0A2G5VKM6-F1
#
_cell.length_a   1.000
_cell.length_b   1.000
_cell.length_c   1.000
_cell.angle_alpha   90.00
_cell.angle_beta   90.00
_cell.angle_gamma   90.00
#
_symmetry.space_group_name_H-M   'P 1'
#
loop_
_entity.id
_entity.type
_entity.pdbx_description
1 polymer ?
#
loop_
_entity_poly.entity_id
_entity_poly.type
_entity_poly.pdbx_seq_one_letter_code
_entity_poly.pdbx_strand_id
1 'polypeptide(L)'
;MIFLQSSLFLVFPAFVTSVDLEELLSTSEDPVQVLCRWIFFTYVIGFVFLIIGCHIYASMVRPEKRQYTYSLNPSTGQTVTEFTM
;
A
#
# COMPACT_ATOMS: atom_id res chain seq x y z
N MET A 1 9.67 6.78 -2.72
CA MET A 1 8.54 5.90 -2.32
C MET A 1 8.05 6.18 -0.90
N ILE A 2 8.93 6.30 0.11
CA ILE A 2 8.54 6.59 1.50
C ILE A 2 7.71 7.90 1.63
N PHE A 3 8.12 8.98 0.97
CA PHE A 3 7.38 10.25 1.01
C PHE A 3 5.95 10.12 0.45
N LEU A 4 5.75 9.45 -0.68
CA LEU A 4 4.41 9.24 -1.27
C LEU A 4 3.50 8.38 -0.37
N GLN A 5 4.09 7.34 0.24
CA GLN A 5 3.40 6.47 1.20
C GLN A 5 3.00 7.23 2.47
N SER A 6 3.86 8.15 2.94
CA SER A 6 3.60 8.99 4.12
C SER A 6 2.47 10.00 3.86
N SER A 7 2.46 10.63 2.67
CA SER A 7 1.43 11.59 2.29
C SER A 7 0.04 10.94 2.16
N LEU A 8 -0.05 9.78 1.51
CA LEU A 8 -1.30 9.04 1.36
C LEU A 8 -1.87 8.58 2.71
N PHE A 9 -1.00 8.18 3.64
CA PHE A 9 -1.39 7.69 4.96
C PHE A 9 -1.88 8.80 5.90
N LEU A 10 -1.47 10.06 5.69
CA LEU A 10 -1.91 11.21 6.51
C LEU A 10 -3.13 11.94 5.92
N VAL A 11 -3.28 11.96 4.59
CA VAL A 11 -4.39 12.65 3.92
C VAL A 11 -5.68 11.83 4.00
N PHE A 12 -5.60 10.50 3.92
CA PHE A 12 -6.78 9.64 3.94
C PHE A 12 -7.56 9.65 5.28
N PRO A 13 -6.89 9.54 6.45
CA PRO A 13 -7.59 9.64 7.74
C PRO A 13 -8.21 11.02 7.95
N ALA A 14 -7.51 12.09 7.55
CA ALA A 14 -8.01 13.46 7.69
C ALA A 14 -9.33 13.68 6.92
N PHE A 15 -9.43 13.12 5.71
CA PHE A 15 -10.65 13.20 4.89
C PHE A 15 -11.81 12.37 5.47
N VAL A 16 -11.50 11.21 6.06
CA VAL A 16 -12.52 10.34 6.68
C VAL A 16 -13.00 10.90 8.02
N THR A 17 -12.14 11.56 8.80
CA THR A 17 -12.53 12.17 10.10
C THR A 17 -13.41 13.41 9.97
N SER A 18 -13.43 14.06 8.81
CA SER A 18 -14.29 15.22 8.54
C SER A 18 -15.67 14.86 8.00
N VAL A 19 -15.91 13.57 7.70
CA VAL A 19 -17.20 13.10 7.18
C VAL A 19 -18.05 12.61 8.33
N ASP A 20 -19.26 13.13 8.44
CA ASP A 20 -20.25 12.60 9.37
C ASP A 20 -20.71 11.21 8.89
N LEU A 21 -20.20 10.18 9.57
CA LEU A 21 -20.49 8.78 9.28
C LEU A 21 -21.95 8.42 9.57
N GLU A 22 -22.62 9.14 10.46
CA GLU A 22 -24.03 8.88 10.78
C GLU A 22 -24.92 9.29 9.61
N GLU A 23 -24.72 10.51 9.10
CA GLU A 23 -25.44 11.01 7.92
C GLU A 23 -25.10 10.16 6.67
N LEU A 24 -23.82 9.77 6.53
CA LEU A 24 -23.35 8.91 5.44
C LEU A 24 -23.86 7.46 5.55
N LEU A 25 -24.31 6.98 6.72
CA LEU A 25 -24.85 5.62 6.86
C LEU A 25 -26.38 5.60 6.90
N SER A 26 -27.00 6.73 7.24
CA SER A 26 -28.44 6.90 7.25
C SER A 26 -29.07 6.67 5.86
N THR A 27 -30.30 6.15 5.86
CA THR A 27 -31.09 6.00 4.63
C THR A 27 -31.79 7.32 4.36
N SER A 28 -31.39 7.97 3.28
CA SER A 28 -31.98 9.22 2.80
C SER A 28 -32.81 8.97 1.53
N GLU A 29 -33.95 9.64 1.42
CA GLU A 29 -34.75 9.70 0.18
C GLU A 29 -34.28 10.83 -0.76
N ASP A 30 -33.37 11.70 -0.31
CA ASP A 30 -32.82 12.77 -1.14
C ASP A 30 -31.83 12.19 -2.18
N PRO A 31 -32.11 12.34 -3.49
CA PRO A 31 -31.24 11.82 -4.54
C PRO A 31 -29.83 12.42 -4.51
N VAL A 32 -29.64 13.64 -4.01
CA VAL A 32 -28.33 14.28 -3.90
C VAL A 32 -27.48 13.60 -2.83
N GLN A 33 -28.06 13.31 -1.66
CA GLN A 33 -27.36 12.61 -0.59
C GLN A 33 -27.00 11.18 -1.01
N VAL A 34 -27.89 10.47 -1.72
CA VAL A 34 -27.59 9.15 -2.28
C VAL A 34 -26.42 9.20 -3.26
N LEU A 35 -26.38 10.20 -4.15
CA LEU A 35 -25.28 10.39 -5.09
C LEU A 35 -23.95 10.67 -4.37
N CYS A 36 -23.96 11.53 -3.36
CA CYS A 36 -22.78 11.84 -2.55
C CYS A 36 -22.22 10.59 -1.85
N ARG A 37 -23.09 9.73 -1.29
CA ARG A 37 -22.69 8.44 -0.70
C ARG A 37 -22.03 7.54 -1.74
N TRP A 38 -22.63 7.41 -2.92
CA TRP A 38 -22.08 6.60 -4.00
C TRP A 38 -20.68 7.07 -4.45
N ILE A 39 -20.50 8.38 -4.62
CA ILE A 39 -19.20 8.97 -4.97
C ILE A 39 -18.18 8.68 -3.87
N PHE A 40 -18.56 8.86 -2.59
CA PHE A 40 -17.68 8.59 -1.47
C PHE A 40 -17.23 7.12 -1.42
N PHE A 41 -18.15 6.16 -1.50
CA PHE A 41 -17.80 4.74 -1.50
C PHE A 41 -16.95 4.35 -2.71
N THR A 42 -17.26 4.89 -3.89
CA THR A 42 -16.45 4.65 -5.10
C THR A 42 -15.02 5.18 -4.92
N TYR A 43 -14.87 6.37 -4.34
CA TYR A 43 -13.56 6.95 -4.04
C TYR A 43 -12.77 6.08 -3.06
N VAL A 44 -13.40 5.63 -1.97
CA VAL A 44 -12.78 4.75 -0.97
C VAL A 44 -12.33 3.43 -1.60
N ILE A 45 -13.18 2.80 -2.40
CA ILE A 45 -12.85 1.56 -3.10
C ILE A 45 -11.68 1.76 -4.06
N GLY A 46 -11.71 2.82 -4.88
CA GLY A 46 -10.62 3.13 -5.82
C GLY A 46 -9.30 3.40 -5.10
N PHE A 47 -9.34 4.10 -3.97
CA PHE A 47 -8.17 4.36 -3.14
C PHE A 47 -7.53 3.08 -2.59
N VAL A 48 -8.35 2.13 -2.11
CA VAL A 48 -7.88 0.82 -1.64
C VAL A 48 -7.18 0.05 -2.77
N PHE A 49 -7.76 0.02 -3.97
CA PHE A 49 -7.12 -0.63 -5.13
C PHE A 49 -5.80 0.02 -5.53
N LEU A 50 -5.69 1.35 -5.43
CA LEU A 50 -4.44 2.06 -5.68
C LEU A 50 -3.36 1.66 -4.68
N ILE A 51 -3.68 1.57 -3.38
CA ILE A 51 -2.75 1.09 -2.35
C ILE A 51 -2.29 -0.34 -2.66
N ILE A 52 -3.23 -1.24 -2.94
CA ILE A 52 -2.90 -2.64 -3.29
C ILE A 52 -1.97 -2.67 -4.50
N GLY A 53 -2.28 -1.92 -5.56
CA GLY A 53 -1.45 -1.82 -6.75
C GLY A 53 -0.04 -1.31 -6.46
N CYS A 54 0.10 -0.28 -5.60
CA CYS A 54 1.41 0.21 -5.15
C CYS A 54 2.21 -0.87 -4.39
N HIS A 55 1.56 -1.64 -3.52
CA HIS A 55 2.23 -2.73 -2.80
C HIS A 55 2.67 -3.87 -3.73
N ILE A 56 1.83 -4.26 -4.69
CA ILE A 56 2.16 -5.26 -5.71
C ILE A 56 3.34 -4.77 -6.55
N TYR A 57 3.26 -3.55 -7.09
CA TYR A 57 4.35 -2.95 -7.86
C TYR A 57 5.66 -2.90 -7.05
N ALA A 58 5.61 -2.45 -5.80
CA ALA A 58 6.78 -2.43 -4.92
C ALA A 58 7.35 -3.84 -4.64
N SER A 59 6.50 -4.87 -4.58
CA SER A 59 6.93 -6.25 -4.40
C SER A 59 7.60 -6.84 -5.64
N MET A 60 7.12 -6.49 -6.84
CA MET A 60 7.70 -6.93 -8.12
C MET A 60 8.98 -6.17 -8.46
N VAL A 61 9.09 -4.91 -8.04
CA VAL A 61 10.25 -4.04 -8.28
C VAL A 61 11.35 -4.26 -7.23
N ARG A 62 11.12 -5.05 -6.18
CA ARG A 62 12.23 -5.51 -5.34
C ARG A 62 13.12 -6.39 -6.22
N PRO A 63 14.36 -5.96 -6.55
CA PRO A 63 15.30 -6.88 -7.13
C PRO A 63 15.40 -8.05 -6.16
N GLU A 64 15.35 -9.28 -6.68
CA GLU A 64 15.58 -10.50 -5.90
C GLU A 64 16.63 -10.17 -4.84
N LYS A 65 16.28 -10.37 -3.56
CA LYS A 65 17.27 -10.26 -2.49
C LYS A 65 18.36 -11.24 -2.88
N ARG A 66 19.45 -10.74 -3.49
CA ARG A 66 20.59 -11.56 -3.87
C ARG A 66 21.04 -12.23 -2.60
N GLN A 67 20.69 -13.49 -2.47
CA GLN A 67 20.95 -14.23 -1.25
C GLN A 67 22.40 -14.65 -1.37
N TYR A 68 23.28 -13.82 -0.83
CA TYR A 68 24.70 -14.13 -0.77
C TYR A 68 24.89 -15.20 0.29
N THR A 69 25.18 -16.42 -0.15
CA THR A 69 25.61 -17.47 0.77
C THR A 69 27.11 -17.27 0.99
N TYR A 70 27.48 -16.90 2.20
CA TYR A 70 28.88 -16.81 2.62
C TYR A 70 29.29 -18.18 3.14
N SER A 71 30.13 -18.90 2.40
CA SER A 71 30.75 -20.14 2.86
C SER A 71 32.21 -19.86 3.23
N LEU A 72 32.69 -20.47 4.31
CA LEU A 72 34.11 -20.38 4.67
C LEU A 72 34.84 -21.50 3.93
N ASN A 73 35.84 -21.17 3.10
CA ASN A 73 36.66 -22.21 2.47
C ASN A 73 37.57 -22.86 3.54
N PRO A 74 37.41 -24.15 3.86
CA PRO A 74 38.16 -24.80 4.93
C PRO A 74 39.65 -24.98 4.62
N SER A 75 40.07 -24.84 3.36
CA SER A 75 41.47 -25.00 2.94
C SER A 75 42.27 -23.69 2.92
N THR A 76 41.60 -22.55 2.73
CA THR A 76 42.26 -21.24 2.64
C THR A 76 41.84 -20.26 3.74
N GLY A 77 40.80 -20.59 4.52
CA GLY A 77 40.26 -19.72 5.58
C GLY A 77 39.56 -18.45 5.07
N GLN A 78 39.40 -18.30 3.76
CA GLN A 78 38.76 -17.14 3.15
C GLN A 78 37.25 -17.37 2.99
N THR A 79 36.47 -16.31 3.24
CA THR A 79 35.04 -16.27 2.91
C THR A 79 34.84 -16.25 1.41
N VAL A 80 34.16 -17.26 0.88
CA VAL A 80 33.71 -17.35 -0.50
C VAL A 80 32.26 -16.92 -0.55
N THR A 81 31.95 -15.97 -1.42
CA THR A 81 30.59 -15.57 -1.75
C THR A 81 30.14 -16.32 -3.00
N GLU A 82 29.19 -17.24 -2.86
CA GLU A 82 28.51 -17.84 -4.00
C GLU A 82 27.17 -17.13 -4.25
N PHE A 83 26.92 -16.86 -5.53
CA PHE A 83 25.64 -16.35 -6.00
C PHE A 83 24.71 -17.54 -6.23
N THR A 84 23.70 -17.68 -5.37
CA THR A 84 22.64 -18.66 -5.58
C THR A 84 21.56 -17.98 -6.43
N MET A 85 21.43 -18.38 -7.70
CA MET A 85 20.25 -18.09 -8.54
C MET A 85 19.10 -19.02 -8.14
#